data_AF-A0A8E0FSY5-F1
#
_entry.id   AF-A0A8E0FSY5-F1
#
_cell.length_a   1.000
_cell.length_b   1.000
_cell.length_c   1.000
_cell.angle_alpha   90.00
_cell.angle_beta   90.00
_cell.angle_gamma   90.00
#
_symmetry.space_group_name_H-M   'P 1'
#
loop_
_entity.id
_entity.type
_entity.pdbx_description
1 polymer ?
#
loop_
_entity_poly.entity_id
_entity_poly.type
_entity_poly.pdbx_seq_one_letter_code
_entity_poly.pdbx_strand_id
1 'polypeptide(L)'
;MSQASSLAQHAGLSVVKSSQSTAQVEGAYRLIRNPSVSPQAVAEAGFTATARACEAHPLLLALEDTTTINFSHSTAFDDQGNTPLT
;
A
#
# COMPACT_ATOMS: atom_id res chain seq x y z
N MET A 1 5.02 7.56 -15.49
CA MET A 1 5.22 6.42 -14.58
C MET A 1 4.22 6.56 -13.44
N SER A 2 3.55 5.48 -13.01
CA SER A 2 2.57 5.51 -11.92
C SER A 2 3.25 5.50 -10.54
N GLN A 3 2.51 5.88 -9.49
CA GLN A 3 3.03 5.85 -8.11
C GLN A 3 3.45 4.45 -7.67
N ALA A 4 2.64 3.42 -7.98
CA ALA A 4 2.98 2.03 -7.67
C ALA A 4 4.26 1.57 -8.36
N SER A 5 4.46 1.93 -9.64
CA SER A 5 5.67 1.60 -10.39
C SER A 5 6.91 2.30 -9.82
N SER A 6 6.79 3.57 -9.42
CA SER A 6 7.89 4.33 -8.83
C SER A 6 8.36 3.70 -7.51
N LEU A 7 7.44 3.32 -6.63
CA LEU A 7 7.75 2.64 -5.37
C LEU A 7 8.33 1.24 -5.61
N ALA A 8 7.77 0.44 -6.53
CA ALA A 8 8.25 -0.91 -6.81
C ALA A 8 9.69 -0.93 -7.36
N GLN A 9 10.06 0.02 -8.21
CA GLN A 9 11.42 0.15 -8.74
C GLN A 9 12.45 0.61 -7.68
N HIS A 10 11.98 1.15 -6.56
CA HIS A 10 12.80 1.73 -5.49
C HIS A 10 12.36 1.17 -4.13
N ALA A 11 12.14 -0.14 -4.06
CA ALA A 11 11.61 -0.81 -2.87
C ALA A 11 12.45 -0.49 -1.62
N GLY A 12 11.77 -0.16 -0.53
CA GLY A 12 12.41 0.22 0.74
C GLY A 12 12.90 1.67 0.82
N LEU A 13 12.81 2.45 -0.26
CA LEU A 13 13.11 3.89 -0.24
C LEU A 13 11.86 4.73 0.08
N SER A 14 12.07 5.96 0.53
CA SER A 14 10.99 6.91 0.80
C SER A 14 10.35 7.42 -0.49
N VAL A 15 9.10 7.90 -0.41
CA VAL A 15 8.36 8.53 -1.52
C VAL A 15 9.20 9.57 -2.28
N VAL A 16 9.97 10.37 -1.55
CA VAL A 16 10.86 11.39 -2.15
C VAL A 16 11.98 10.75 -2.96
N LYS A 17 12.64 9.72 -2.41
CA LYS A 17 13.74 9.03 -3.08
C LYS A 17 13.27 8.14 -4.24
N SER A 18 12.03 7.68 -4.23
CA SER A 18 11.43 6.91 -5.32
C SER A 18 10.94 7.78 -6.48
N SER A 19 10.81 9.10 -6.28
CA SER A 19 10.26 10.05 -7.26
C SER A 19 11.36 10.67 -8.13
N GLN A 20 11.05 10.92 -9.40
CA GLN A 20 11.97 11.53 -10.38
C GLN A 20 11.80 13.05 -10.52
N SER A 21 10.78 13.64 -9.89
CA SER A 21 10.52 15.08 -9.94
C SER A 21 9.67 15.55 -8.75
N THR A 22 9.69 16.84 -8.46
CA THR A 22 8.85 17.47 -7.43
C THR A 22 7.36 17.25 -7.68
N ALA A 23 6.92 17.29 -8.96
CA ALA A 23 5.53 17.04 -9.31
C ALA A 23 5.08 15.61 -8.95
N GLN A 24 5.97 14.62 -9.08
CA GLN A 24 5.70 13.25 -8.65
C GLN A 24 5.65 13.11 -7.13
N VAL A 25 6.53 13.80 -6.41
CA VAL A 25 6.50 13.84 -4.93
C VAL A 25 5.18 14.40 -4.44
N GLU A 26 4.77 15.55 -4.96
CA GLU A 26 3.50 16.20 -4.60
C GLU A 26 2.30 15.33 -4.98
N GLY A 27 2.31 14.75 -6.18
CA GLY A 27 1.26 13.81 -6.63
C GLY A 27 1.15 12.60 -5.71
N ALA A 28 2.28 12.03 -5.29
CA ALA A 28 2.33 10.90 -4.37
C ALA A 28 1.64 11.21 -3.04
N TYR A 29 2.08 12.29 -2.38
CA TYR A 29 1.52 12.65 -1.07
C TYR A 29 0.07 13.10 -1.18
N ARG A 30 -0.34 13.73 -2.28
CA ARG A 30 -1.76 14.07 -2.52
C ARG A 30 -2.60 12.82 -2.69
N LEU A 31 -2.11 11.82 -3.40
CA LEU A 31 -2.81 10.54 -3.59
C LEU A 31 -2.97 9.80 -2.25
N ILE A 32 -1.90 9.66 -1.47
CA ILE A 32 -1.89 8.92 -0.19
C ILE A 32 -2.87 9.52 0.82
N ARG A 33 -3.04 10.84 0.85
CA ARG A 33 -3.95 11.54 1.79
C ARG A 33 -5.30 11.91 1.18
N ASN A 34 -5.63 11.43 -0.02
CA ASN A 34 -6.86 11.83 -0.70
C ASN A 34 -8.07 11.12 -0.07
N PRO A 35 -9.01 11.84 0.58
CA PRO A 35 -10.16 11.22 1.23
C PRO A 35 -11.13 10.55 0.24
N SER A 36 -11.08 10.92 -1.04
CA SER A 36 -11.88 10.29 -2.09
C SER A 36 -11.28 8.97 -2.60
N VAL A 37 -10.08 8.60 -2.15
CA VAL A 37 -9.42 7.34 -2.51
C VAL A 37 -9.60 6.36 -1.36
N SER A 38 -10.38 5.31 -1.60
CA SER A 38 -10.59 4.24 -0.62
C SER A 38 -9.41 3.26 -0.60
N PRO A 39 -8.74 3.04 0.55
CA PRO A 39 -7.70 2.02 0.68
C PRO A 39 -8.23 0.60 0.37
N GLN A 40 -9.47 0.31 0.74
CA GLN A 40 -10.11 -0.97 0.46
C GLN A 40 -10.27 -1.21 -1.05
N ALA A 41 -10.62 -0.17 -1.82
CA ALA A 41 -10.72 -0.28 -3.28
C ALA A 41 -9.35 -0.53 -3.93
N VAL A 42 -8.27 0.04 -3.38
CA VAL A 42 -6.89 -0.25 -3.83
C VAL A 42 -6.52 -1.71 -3.55
N ALA A 43 -6.86 -2.23 -2.37
CA ALA A 43 -6.63 -3.64 -2.04
C ALA A 43 -7.43 -4.59 -2.94
N GLU A 44 -8.72 -4.30 -3.16
CA GLU A 44 -9.61 -5.10 -4.01
C GLU A 44 -9.12 -5.18 -5.46
N ALA A 45 -8.57 -4.09 -6.00
CA ALA A 45 -7.95 -4.11 -7.32
C ALA A 45 -6.77 -5.09 -7.39
N GLY A 46 -5.97 -5.18 -6.32
CA GLY A 46 -4.91 -6.17 -6.17
C GLY A 46 -5.45 -7.60 -6.08
N PHE A 47 -6.46 -7.84 -5.25
CA PHE A 47 -7.10 -9.16 -5.13
C PHE A 47 -7.72 -9.64 -6.45
N THR A 48 -8.39 -8.75 -7.18
CA THR A 48 -8.93 -9.04 -8.51
C THR A 48 -7.83 -9.43 -9.50
N ALA A 49 -6.68 -8.75 -9.46
CA ALA A 49 -5.54 -9.11 -10.31
C ALA A 49 -4.97 -10.49 -9.93
N THR A 50 -4.86 -10.80 -8.65
CA THR A 50 -4.44 -12.13 -8.17
C THR A 50 -5.43 -13.21 -8.60
N ALA A 51 -6.74 -13.00 -8.42
CA ALA A 51 -7.78 -13.96 -8.82
C ALA A 51 -7.69 -14.29 -10.33
N ARG A 52 -7.52 -13.28 -11.19
CA ARG A 52 -7.31 -13.48 -12.63
C ARG A 52 -6.05 -14.27 -12.94
N ALA A 53 -4.93 -14.00 -12.24
CA ALA A 53 -3.70 -14.76 -12.44
C ALA A 53 -3.86 -16.22 -12.01
N CYS A 54 -4.65 -16.48 -10.95
CA CYS A 54 -4.93 -17.81 -10.44
C CYS A 54 -5.71 -18.70 -11.43
N GLU A 55 -6.50 -18.13 -12.36
CA GLU A 55 -7.24 -18.89 -13.39
C GLU A 55 -6.32 -19.77 -14.26
N ALA A 56 -5.03 -19.41 -14.37
CA ALA A 56 -4.02 -20.17 -15.11
C ALA A 56 -3.54 -21.44 -14.38
N HIS A 57 -3.96 -21.65 -13.13
CA HIS A 57 -3.42 -22.71 -12.27
C HIS A 57 -4.54 -23.65 -11.75
N PRO A 58 -4.42 -24.97 -11.95
CA PRO A 58 -5.45 -25.93 -11.55
C PRO A 58 -5.47 -26.24 -10.05
N LEU A 59 -4.43 -25.86 -9.30
CA LEU A 59 -4.32 -26.04 -7.86
C LEU A 59 -3.68 -24.78 -7.26
N LEU A 60 -4.25 -24.29 -6.15
CA LEU A 60 -3.80 -23.12 -5.43
C LEU A 60 -3.60 -23.48 -3.96
N LEU A 61 -2.61 -22.85 -3.32
CA LEU A 61 -2.40 -22.92 -1.88
C LEU A 61 -2.69 -21.52 -1.29
N ALA A 62 -3.78 -21.40 -0.55
CA ALA A 62 -4.14 -20.16 0.13
C ALA A 62 -3.53 -20.15 1.53
N LEU A 63 -2.34 -19.54 1.66
CA LEU A 63 -1.69 -19.36 2.94
C LEU A 63 -2.35 -18.20 3.70
N GLU A 64 -2.80 -18.46 4.93
CA GLU A 64 -3.44 -17.48 5.80
C GLU A 64 -2.67 -17.38 7.11
N ASP A 65 -2.35 -16.15 7.51
CA ASP A 65 -1.71 -15.82 8.78
C ASP A 65 -2.14 -14.40 9.19
N THR A 66 -1.94 -14.02 10.45
CA THR A 66 -2.26 -12.68 10.96
C THR A 66 -1.00 -11.98 11.46
N THR A 67 -0.84 -10.71 11.09
CA THR A 67 0.29 -9.86 11.54
C THR A 67 -0.19 -8.46 11.91
N THR A 68 0.66 -7.70 12.60
CA THR A 68 0.37 -6.33 13.07
C THR A 68 1.35 -5.34 12.44
N ILE A 69 0.86 -4.17 12.04
CA ILE A 69 1.70 -3.02 11.65
C ILE A 69 1.75 -2.05 12.84
N ASN A 70 2.93 -1.88 13.44
CA ASN A 70 3.10 -1.07 14.65
C ASN A 70 3.66 0.32 14.34
N PHE A 71 3.10 1.35 14.99
CA PHE A 71 3.61 2.71 14.94
C PHE A 71 3.81 3.27 16.35
N SER A 72 4.90 4.02 16.55
CA SER A 72 5.22 4.64 17.85
C SER A 72 5.22 6.18 17.82
N HIS A 73 4.89 6.78 16.68
CA HIS A 73 4.83 8.24 16.52
C HIS A 73 3.41 8.75 16.80
N SER A 74 3.31 9.92 17.42
CA SER A 74 2.05 10.44 17.99
C SER A 74 0.93 10.60 16.95
N THR A 75 1.24 10.90 15.70
CA THR A 75 0.24 11.10 14.65
C THR A 75 -0.32 9.81 14.04
N ALA A 76 0.17 8.63 14.43
CA ALA A 76 -0.37 7.34 13.99
C ALA A 76 -1.37 6.74 15.00
N PHE A 77 -1.48 7.32 16.21
CA PHE A 77 -2.34 6.79 17.27
C PHE A 77 -3.83 6.99 16.98
N ASP A 78 -4.21 8.12 16.38
CA ASP A 78 -5.62 8.48 16.27
C ASP A 78 -6.29 7.99 14.97
N ASP A 79 -5.52 7.76 13.88
CA ASP A 79 -6.08 7.60 12.53
C ASP A 79 -5.75 6.27 11.81
N GLN A 80 -4.79 5.46 12.30
CA GLN A 80 -4.20 4.36 11.49
C GLN A 80 -4.31 2.96 12.14
N GLY A 81 -5.17 2.78 13.14
CA GLY A 81 -5.52 1.46 13.68
C GLY A 81 -4.47 0.82 14.59
N ASN A 82 -3.68 1.62 15.31
CA ASN A 82 -2.72 1.10 16.29
C ASN A 82 -3.46 0.37 17.43
N THR A 83 -3.09 -0.88 17.70
CA THR A 83 -3.52 -1.58 18.91
C THR A 83 -2.43 -1.39 19.97
N PRO A 84 -2.68 -0.65 21.06
CA PRO A 84 -1.66 -0.44 22.07
C PRO A 84 -1.29 -1.80 22.69
N LEU A 85 -0.01 -2.15 22.64
CA LEU A 85 0.53 -3.16 23.55
C LEU A 85 0.50 -2.53 24.94
N THR A 86 -0.30 -3.13 25.82
CA THR A 86 -0.47 -2.77 27.24
C THR A 86 0.85 -2.50 27.95
#